data_AF-A0A6A6FA44-F1
#
_entry.id   AF-A0A6A6FA44-F1
#
_cell.length_a   1.000
_cell.length_b   1.000
_cell.length_c   1.000
_cell.angle_alpha   90.00
_cell.angle_beta   90.00
_cell.angle_gamma   90.00
#
_symmetry.space_group_name_H-M   'P 1'
#
loop_
_entity.id
_entity.type
_entity.pdbx_description
1 polymer ?
#
loop_
_entity_poly.entity_id
_entity_poly.type
_entity_poly.pdbx_seq_one_letter_code
_entity_poly.pdbx_strand_id
1 'polypeptide(L)'
;PPNSTQEESTLARAKRVFGDRDLDAIERKRIAESKSRLIAGVLVPPKPEEPDNCCMSGCVNCVWERFREELEEFAAKMKEAKAAQNMQRLQGQATGMMAAEANAPAHVAVSMDDDGGGSETLWSDAVPENVADGGAGGVDEDPLAGIPIGIREFMKTEKRLKEMHRERGE
;
A
#
# COMPACT_ATOMS: atom_id res chain seq x y z
N PRO A 1 22.35 33.07 22.35
CA PRO A 1 22.32 31.73 21.72
C PRO A 1 22.05 30.69 22.82
N PRO A 2 21.06 29.80 22.68
CA PRO A 2 20.93 28.68 23.61
C PRO A 2 22.23 27.85 23.57
N ASN A 3 22.66 27.38 24.74
CA ASN A 3 23.85 26.55 24.89
C ASN A 3 23.47 25.11 24.50
N SER A 4 24.25 24.44 23.65
CA SER A 4 23.92 23.11 23.07
C SER A 4 23.55 22.05 24.11
N THR A 5 24.15 22.13 25.30
CA THR A 5 23.83 21.27 26.45
C THR A 5 22.40 21.40 26.97
N GLN A 6 21.79 22.60 26.84
CA GLN A 6 20.39 22.81 27.21
C GLN A 6 19.45 22.23 26.16
N GLU A 7 19.78 22.34 24.87
CA GLU A 7 19.00 21.77 23.77
C GLU A 7 18.95 20.24 23.83
N GLU A 8 20.08 19.59 24.12
CA GLU A 8 20.11 18.13 24.33
C GLU A 8 19.22 17.70 25.51
N SER A 9 19.23 18.48 26.60
CA SER A 9 18.38 18.20 27.77
C SER A 9 16.89 18.39 27.51
N THR A 10 16.51 19.39 26.71
CA THR A 10 15.11 19.62 26.32
C THR A 10 14.62 18.57 25.35
N LEU A 11 15.45 18.16 24.38
CA LEU A 11 15.17 17.05 23.48
C LEU A 11 15.03 15.73 24.23
N ALA A 12 15.93 15.43 25.18
CA ALA A 12 15.82 14.22 26.01
C ALA A 12 14.52 14.21 26.85
N ARG A 13 14.11 15.36 27.39
CA ARG A 13 12.84 15.50 28.10
C ARG A 13 11.65 15.35 27.16
N ALA A 14 11.72 15.93 25.96
CA ALA A 14 10.67 15.79 24.94
C ALA A 14 10.49 14.33 24.53
N LYS A 15 11.58 13.60 24.27
CA LYS A 15 11.57 12.15 23.98
C LYS A 15 10.93 11.33 25.10
N ARG A 16 11.16 11.70 26.37
CA ARG A 16 10.51 11.03 27.52
C ARG A 16 9.00 11.28 27.60
N VAL A 17 8.55 12.48 27.25
CA VAL A 17 7.13 12.88 27.38
C VAL A 17 6.30 12.49 26.16
N PHE A 18 6.85 12.70 24.97
CA PHE A 18 6.15 12.48 23.69
C PHE A 18 6.56 11.18 23.00
N GLY A 19 7.53 10.45 23.54
CA GLY A 19 8.11 9.26 22.90
C GLY A 19 9.20 9.59 21.88
N ASP A 20 9.93 8.56 21.47
CA ASP A 20 10.95 8.64 20.42
C ASP A 20 10.31 8.27 19.06
N ARG A 21 9.93 9.30 18.29
CA ARG A 21 9.29 9.12 16.97
C ARG A 21 10.10 8.23 16.01
N ASP A 22 11.43 8.33 16.07
CA ASP A 22 12.33 7.57 15.21
C ASP A 22 12.36 6.08 15.61
N LEU A 23 12.35 5.80 16.92
CA LEU A 23 12.29 4.43 17.42
C LEU A 23 10.95 3.78 17.03
N ASP A 24 9.84 4.51 17.17
CA ASP A 24 8.53 4.04 16.74
C ASP A 24 8.49 3.79 15.23
N ALA A 25 9.12 4.64 14.42
CA ALA A 25 9.19 4.44 12.97
C ALA A 25 10.00 3.19 12.61
N ILE A 26 11.12 2.94 13.29
CA ILE A 26 11.94 1.74 13.10
C ILE A 26 11.18 0.48 13.49
N GLU A 27 10.53 0.48 14.66
CA GLU A 27 9.81 -0.70 15.15
C GLU A 27 8.64 -1.06 14.23
N ARG A 28 7.93 -0.06 13.71
CA ARG A 28 6.87 -0.26 12.71
C ARG A 28 7.41 -0.86 11.41
N LYS A 29 8.54 -0.36 10.91
CA LYS A 29 9.20 -0.94 9.72
C LYS A 29 9.58 -2.40 9.95
N ARG A 30 10.13 -2.74 11.13
CA ARG A 30 10.42 -4.13 11.49
C ARG A 30 9.18 -5.01 11.51
N ILE A 31 8.07 -4.52 12.07
CA ILE A 31 6.80 -5.27 12.07
C ILE A 31 6.30 -5.47 10.63
N ALA A 32 6.35 -4.44 9.79
CA ALA A 32 5.95 -4.53 8.39
C ALA A 32 6.82 -5.52 7.60
N GLU A 33 8.14 -5.47 7.79
CA GLU A 33 9.10 -6.41 7.20
C GLU A 33 8.84 -7.84 7.68
N SER A 34 8.56 -8.06 8.97
CA SER A 34 8.29 -9.39 9.52
C SER A 34 7.03 -10.05 8.94
N LYS A 35 6.05 -9.24 8.52
CA LYS A 35 4.78 -9.68 7.92
C LYS A 35 4.80 -9.65 6.38
N SER A 36 5.91 -9.26 5.78
CA SER A 36 6.04 -9.12 4.33
C SER A 36 6.10 -10.48 3.64
N ARG A 37 5.62 -10.51 2.38
CA ARG A 37 5.61 -11.71 1.54
C ARG A 37 6.49 -11.48 0.32
N LEU A 38 7.23 -12.50 -0.10
CA LEU A 38 8.09 -12.44 -1.27
C LEU A 38 7.31 -12.95 -2.49
N ILE A 39 7.02 -12.04 -3.43
CA ILE A 39 6.27 -12.34 -4.66
C ILE A 39 7.17 -12.02 -5.85
N ALA A 40 7.51 -13.03 -6.65
CA ALA A 40 8.36 -12.89 -7.84
C ALA A 40 9.69 -12.12 -7.62
N GLY A 41 10.31 -12.27 -6.44
CA GLY A 41 11.55 -11.59 -6.07
C GLY A 41 11.39 -10.20 -5.45
N VAL A 42 10.15 -9.69 -5.34
CA VAL A 42 9.83 -8.41 -4.70
C VAL A 42 9.27 -8.65 -3.30
N LEU A 43 9.80 -7.96 -2.29
CA LEU A 43 9.29 -7.99 -0.93
C LEU A 43 8.09 -7.04 -0.82
N VAL A 44 6.91 -7.61 -0.68
CA VAL A 44 5.65 -6.85 -0.58
C VAL A 44 5.24 -6.73 0.89
N PRO A 45 5.05 -5.51 1.41
CA PRO A 45 4.54 -5.32 2.78
C PRO A 45 3.12 -5.87 2.91
N PRO A 46 2.63 -6.16 4.13
CA PRO A 46 1.23 -6.52 4.33
C PRO A 46 0.31 -5.34 3.97
N LYS A 47 -0.91 -5.63 3.52
CA LYS A 47 -1.94 -4.61 3.31
C LYS A 47 -2.24 -3.94 4.67
N PRO A 48 -2.19 -2.61 4.77
CA PRO A 48 -2.57 -1.92 6.00
C PRO A 48 -4.08 -2.07 6.26
N GLU A 49 -4.46 -2.13 7.54
CA GLU A 49 -5.86 -2.22 7.97
C GLU A 49 -6.48 -0.81 8.10
N GLU A 50 -7.78 -0.70 7.79
CA GLU A 50 -8.51 0.56 7.85
C GLU A 50 -8.59 1.08 9.30
N PRO A 51 -8.15 2.32 9.58
CA PRO A 51 -8.18 2.87 10.93
C PRO A 51 -9.61 3.19 11.41
N ASP A 52 -9.93 2.79 12.63
CA ASP A 52 -11.24 3.02 13.27
C ASP A 52 -11.30 4.31 14.12
N ASN A 53 -10.15 4.86 14.53
CA ASN A 53 -10.05 5.96 15.51
C ASN A 53 -9.99 7.37 14.89
N CYS A 54 -10.82 7.67 13.89
CA CYS A 54 -10.82 9.00 13.28
C CYS A 54 -11.72 10.01 14.01
N CYS A 55 -11.09 11.01 14.63
CA CYS A 55 -11.78 12.10 15.33
C CYS A 55 -12.21 13.26 14.41
N MET A 56 -11.84 13.23 13.11
CA MET A 56 -12.10 14.31 12.12
C MET A 56 -11.63 15.71 12.54
N SER A 57 -10.78 15.82 13.56
CA SER A 57 -10.39 17.09 14.20
C SER A 57 -9.01 17.61 13.78
N GLY A 58 -8.41 17.07 12.71
CA GLY A 58 -7.10 17.50 12.20
C GLY A 58 -5.94 17.22 13.15
N CYS A 59 -5.63 15.94 13.40
CA CYS A 59 -4.47 15.57 14.23
C CYS A 59 -3.15 15.88 13.51
N VAL A 60 -2.15 16.36 14.27
CA VAL A 60 -0.77 16.61 13.78
C VAL A 60 -0.16 15.37 13.09
N ASN A 61 -0.54 14.17 13.54
CA ASN A 61 -0.25 12.90 12.87
C ASN A 61 -1.57 12.22 12.50
N CYS A 62 -2.16 12.63 11.38
CA CYS A 62 -3.42 12.06 10.92
C CYS A 62 -3.27 10.56 10.62
N VAL A 63 -4.05 9.73 11.31
CA VAL A 63 -4.00 8.27 11.15
C VAL A 63 -4.36 7.85 9.73
N TRP A 64 -5.33 8.54 9.12
CA TRP A 64 -5.72 8.32 7.73
C TRP A 64 -4.63 8.72 6.74
N GLU A 65 -3.90 9.80 6.99
CA GLU A 65 -2.77 10.18 6.14
C GLU A 65 -1.70 9.08 6.15
N ARG A 66 -1.36 8.60 7.34
CA ARG A 66 -0.42 7.50 7.48
C ARG A 66 -0.90 6.22 6.79
N PHE A 67 -2.18 5.87 6.95
CA PHE A 67 -2.78 4.73 6.26
C PHE A 67 -2.70 4.87 4.73
N ARG A 68 -2.93 6.08 4.20
CA ARG A 68 -2.72 6.39 2.79
C ARG A 68 -1.29 6.10 2.36
N GLU A 69 -0.30 6.60 3.10
CA GLU A 69 1.11 6.43 2.74
C GLU A 69 1.47 4.93 2.72
N GLU A 70 1.05 4.18 3.74
CA GLU A 70 1.24 2.73 3.82
C GLU A 70 0.50 1.98 2.68
N LEU A 71 -0.70 2.43 2.28
CA LEU A 71 -1.43 1.88 1.13
C LEU A 71 -0.76 2.19 -0.21
N GLU A 72 -0.27 3.40 -0.40
CA GLU A 72 0.43 3.81 -1.63
C GLU A 72 1.73 3.02 -1.78
N GLU A 73 2.49 2.82 -0.69
CA GLU A 73 3.68 1.97 -0.67
C GLU A 73 3.34 0.50 -0.98
N PHE A 74 2.29 -0.03 -0.37
CA PHE A 74 1.80 -1.38 -0.65
C PHE A 74 1.40 -1.54 -2.13
N ALA A 75 0.64 -0.60 -2.68
CA ALA A 75 0.20 -0.63 -4.07
C ALA A 75 1.39 -0.55 -5.04
N ALA A 76 2.39 0.30 -4.76
CA ALA A 76 3.61 0.38 -5.55
C ALA A 76 4.38 -0.94 -5.56
N LYS A 77 4.60 -1.54 -4.38
CA LYS A 77 5.30 -2.84 -4.25
C LYS A 77 4.53 -4.00 -4.87
N MET A 78 3.20 -4.00 -4.76
CA MET A 78 2.34 -4.97 -5.43
C MET A 78 2.41 -4.84 -6.96
N LYS A 79 2.44 -3.61 -7.48
CA LYS A 79 2.60 -3.37 -8.92
C LYS A 79 3.95 -3.85 -9.44
N GLU A 80 5.03 -3.59 -8.71
CA GLU A 80 6.37 -4.12 -9.00
C GLU A 80 6.37 -5.66 -9.00
N ALA A 81 5.80 -6.27 -7.96
CA ALA A 81 5.71 -7.72 -7.82
C ALA A 81 4.90 -8.36 -8.95
N LYS A 82 3.76 -7.77 -9.32
CA LYS A 82 2.91 -8.25 -10.42
C LYS A 82 3.59 -8.10 -11.78
N ALA A 83 4.30 -7.00 -12.01
CA ALA A 83 5.10 -6.81 -13.22
C ALA A 83 6.22 -7.85 -13.30
N ALA A 84 6.93 -8.10 -12.21
CA ALA A 84 7.96 -9.15 -12.13
C ALA A 84 7.36 -10.54 -12.36
N GLN A 85 6.21 -10.85 -11.77
CA GLN A 85 5.51 -12.12 -11.97
C GLN A 85 5.08 -12.30 -13.44
N ASN A 86 4.57 -11.25 -14.09
CA ASN A 86 4.18 -11.31 -15.49
C ASN A 86 5.41 -11.48 -16.41
N MET A 87 6.53 -10.81 -16.11
CA MET A 87 7.79 -11.00 -16.82
C MET A 87 8.32 -12.43 -16.68
N GLN A 88 8.29 -13.02 -15.49
CA GLN A 88 8.68 -14.43 -15.28
C GLN A 88 7.78 -15.39 -16.07
N ARG A 89 6.48 -15.10 -16.14
CA ARG A 89 5.52 -15.87 -16.94
C ARG A 89 5.82 -15.77 -18.44
N LEU A 90 6.07 -14.57 -18.96
CA LEU A 90 6.46 -14.35 -20.35
C LEU A 90 7.80 -14.99 -20.72
N GLN A 91 8.73 -15.09 -19.77
CA GLN A 91 10.02 -15.77 -19.95
C GLN A 91 9.93 -17.29 -19.84
N GLY A 92 8.73 -17.87 -19.67
CA GLY A 92 8.52 -19.33 -19.59
C GLY A 92 9.07 -19.96 -18.30
N GLN A 93 9.42 -19.14 -17.29
CA GLN A 93 9.90 -19.58 -15.97
C GLN A 93 8.75 -19.67 -14.96
N ALA A 94 7.50 -19.81 -15.42
CA ALA A 94 6.38 -20.05 -14.53
C ALA A 94 6.58 -21.41 -13.84
N THR A 95 6.86 -21.40 -12.55
CA THR A 95 7.04 -22.58 -11.70
C THR A 95 5.74 -23.39 -11.50
N GLY A 96 4.71 -23.14 -12.30
CA GLY A 96 3.52 -23.97 -12.44
C GLY A 96 3.66 -24.90 -13.65
N MET A 97 4.36 -26.02 -13.46
CA MET A 97 4.13 -27.30 -14.14
C MET A 97 3.67 -27.25 -15.62
N MET A 98 4.39 -26.55 -16.50
CA MET A 98 4.36 -26.77 -17.95
C MET A 98 5.70 -26.35 -18.55
N ALA A 99 6.74 -27.15 -18.33
CA ALA A 99 7.90 -27.10 -19.22
C ALA A 99 7.43 -27.63 -20.58
N ALA A 100 7.13 -26.71 -21.50
CA ALA A 100 6.83 -27.05 -22.88
C ALA A 100 8.02 -27.82 -23.46
N GLU A 101 7.80 -29.08 -23.80
CA GLU A 101 8.80 -29.92 -24.43
C GLU A 101 9.25 -29.28 -25.76
N ALA A 102 10.52 -29.48 -26.12
CA ALA A 102 11.26 -28.72 -27.14
C ALA A 102 10.71 -28.77 -28.59
N ASN A 103 9.54 -29.37 -28.81
CA ASN A 103 8.87 -29.46 -30.10
C ASN A 103 7.34 -29.27 -29.99
N ALA A 104 6.89 -28.47 -29.02
CA ALA A 104 5.49 -28.03 -28.97
C ALA A 104 5.30 -26.81 -29.89
N PRO A 105 4.29 -26.80 -30.78
CA PRO A 105 4.05 -25.67 -31.66
C PRO A 105 3.59 -24.44 -30.85
N ALA A 106 3.97 -23.24 -31.29
CA ALA A 106 3.83 -21.97 -30.53
C ALA A 106 2.41 -21.65 -30.03
N HIS A 107 1.38 -22.30 -30.58
CA HIS A 107 -0.02 -22.16 -30.15
C HIS A 107 -0.38 -22.97 -28.89
N VAL A 108 0.47 -23.90 -28.44
CA VAL A 108 0.24 -24.73 -27.24
C VAL A 108 0.84 -24.10 -25.97
N ALA A 109 1.80 -23.19 -26.11
CA ALA A 109 2.38 -22.45 -24.98
C ALA A 109 1.46 -21.34 -24.44
N VAL A 110 0.34 -21.07 -25.11
CA VAL A 110 -0.71 -20.17 -24.64
C VAL A 110 -1.74 -21.05 -23.96
N SER A 111 -1.67 -21.15 -22.64
CA SER A 111 -2.69 -21.83 -21.83
C SER A 111 -4.07 -21.26 -22.19
N MET A 112 -5.00 -22.14 -22.54
CA MET A 112 -6.43 -21.86 -22.75
C MET A 112 -7.16 -21.47 -21.45
N ASP A 113 -6.56 -20.58 -20.66
CA ASP A 113 -7.15 -19.88 -19.51
C ASP A 113 -7.21 -18.37 -19.79
N ASP A 114 -7.29 -18.02 -21.09
CA ASP A 114 -7.54 -16.66 -21.57
C ASP A 114 -9.03 -16.43 -21.85
N ASP A 115 -9.90 -17.03 -21.04
CA ASP A 115 -11.27 -16.54 -20.83
C ASP A 115 -11.24 -15.55 -19.65
N GLY A 116 -10.35 -14.55 -19.76
CA GLY A 116 -10.34 -13.32 -18.97
C GLY A 116 -11.61 -12.52 -19.25
N GLY A 117 -12.75 -13.10 -18.86
CA GLY A 117 -14.08 -12.54 -18.89
C GLY A 117 -14.16 -11.39 -17.91
N GLY A 118 -13.57 -10.26 -18.29
CA GLY A 118 -14.02 -8.96 -17.85
C GLY A 118 -15.40 -8.73 -18.46
N SER A 119 -16.44 -9.29 -17.85
CA SER A 119 -17.81 -8.88 -18.15
C SER A 119 -17.98 -7.46 -17.61
N GLU A 120 -17.67 -6.49 -18.46
CA GLU A 120 -18.18 -5.14 -18.43
C GLU A 120 -19.73 -5.19 -18.49
N THR A 121 -20.38 -5.50 -17.37
CA THR A 121 -21.83 -5.29 -17.12
C THR A 121 -22.23 -5.88 -15.75
N LEU A 122 -21.78 -5.25 -14.66
CA LEU A 122 -22.39 -5.50 -13.35
C LEU A 122 -22.45 -4.23 -12.49
N TRP A 123 -23.45 -3.41 -12.81
CA TRP A 123 -24.19 -2.47 -11.94
C TRP A 123 -23.46 -1.92 -10.71
N SER A 124 -22.91 -0.72 -10.87
CA SER A 124 -22.66 0.23 -9.80
C SER A 124 -23.98 0.70 -9.18
N ASP A 125 -24.65 -0.13 -8.38
CA ASP A 125 -25.72 0.26 -7.44
C ASP A 125 -26.20 -0.95 -6.62
N ALA A 126 -25.41 -1.40 -5.65
CA ALA A 126 -25.88 -2.10 -4.45
C ALA A 126 -24.70 -2.40 -3.50
N VAL A 127 -24.53 -1.55 -2.48
CA VAL A 127 -23.84 -1.93 -1.24
C VAL A 127 -24.92 -2.54 -0.33
N PRO A 128 -24.71 -3.75 0.22
CA PRO A 128 -24.26 -3.80 1.60
C PRO A 128 -23.11 -4.80 1.85
N GLU A 129 -22.09 -4.25 2.51
CA GLU A 129 -21.41 -4.75 3.72
C GLU A 129 -21.21 -6.27 3.88
N ASN A 130 -19.92 -6.65 4.01
CA ASN A 130 -19.38 -7.95 4.42
C ASN A 130 -19.05 -8.97 3.31
N VAL A 131 -18.10 -8.59 2.46
CA VAL A 131 -17.15 -9.57 1.91
C VAL A 131 -15.75 -9.22 2.42
N ALA A 132 -15.49 -9.74 3.62
CA ALA A 132 -14.17 -10.24 3.91
C ALA A 132 -13.84 -11.34 2.88
N ASP A 133 -12.55 -11.44 2.57
CA ASP A 133 -11.92 -12.52 1.80
C ASP A 133 -11.86 -12.37 0.26
N GLY A 134 -10.63 -12.51 -0.24
CA GLY A 134 -10.37 -13.16 -1.51
C GLY A 134 -10.79 -12.42 -2.79
N GLY A 135 -10.01 -11.42 -3.21
CA GLY A 135 -10.17 -10.88 -4.55
C GLY A 135 -8.96 -10.10 -5.00
N ALA A 136 -8.11 -10.72 -5.80
CA ALA A 136 -7.16 -10.03 -6.66
C ALA A 136 -7.95 -9.20 -7.71
N GLY A 137 -8.49 -8.05 -7.29
CA GLY A 137 -9.12 -7.04 -8.13
C GLY A 137 -8.08 -6.23 -8.90
N GLY A 138 -8.51 -5.56 -9.97
CA GLY A 138 -7.69 -5.11 -11.09
C GLY A 138 -6.67 -4.03 -10.72
N VAL A 139 -5.58 -3.99 -11.49
CA VAL A 139 -4.41 -3.12 -11.26
C VAL A 139 -4.63 -1.67 -11.71
N ASP A 140 -5.87 -1.29 -11.97
CA ASP A 140 -6.26 0.05 -12.42
C ASP A 140 -7.35 0.67 -11.53
N GLU A 141 -7.76 -0.03 -10.48
CA GLU A 141 -8.66 0.50 -9.46
C GLU A 141 -7.85 1.38 -8.51
N ASP A 142 -8.23 2.65 -8.39
CA ASP A 142 -7.68 3.60 -7.41
C ASP A 142 -7.44 2.85 -6.08
N PRO A 143 -6.22 2.84 -5.50
CA PRO A 143 -5.94 2.13 -4.26
C PRO A 143 -6.88 2.55 -3.11
N LEU A 144 -7.53 3.71 -3.25
CA LEU A 144 -8.54 4.24 -2.34
C LEU A 144 -9.99 3.93 -2.74
N ALA A 145 -10.25 3.13 -3.78
CA ALA A 145 -11.60 2.85 -4.29
C ALA A 145 -12.52 2.22 -3.23
N GLY A 146 -11.96 1.40 -2.33
CA GLY A 146 -12.68 0.80 -1.20
C GLY A 146 -13.00 1.78 -0.06
N ILE A 147 -12.40 2.98 -0.06
CA ILE A 147 -12.58 3.98 0.99
C ILE A 147 -13.80 4.87 0.65
N PRO A 148 -14.68 5.19 1.62
CA PRO A 148 -15.78 6.12 1.41
C PRO A 148 -15.33 7.44 0.76
N ILE A 149 -16.14 7.96 -0.17
CA ILE A 149 -15.81 9.19 -0.93
C ILE A 149 -15.50 10.38 0.00
N GLY A 150 -16.19 10.50 1.14
CA GLY A 150 -15.95 11.56 2.11
C GLY A 150 -14.53 11.52 2.72
N ILE A 151 -14.03 10.32 3.03
CA ILE A 151 -12.68 10.14 3.56
C ILE A 151 -11.65 10.37 2.45
N ARG A 152 -11.94 9.95 1.21
CA ARG A 152 -11.08 10.23 0.05
C ARG A 152 -10.90 11.73 -0.18
N GLU A 153 -11.97 12.51 -0.14
CA GLU A 153 -11.90 13.96 -0.30
C GLU A 153 -11.17 14.63 0.85
N PHE A 154 -11.44 14.19 2.10
CA PHE A 154 -10.69 14.65 3.27
C PHE A 154 -9.18 14.41 3.13
N MET A 155 -8.79 13.22 2.67
CA MET A 155 -7.38 12.91 2.45
C MET A 155 -6.74 13.78 1.37
N LYS A 156 -7.47 14.12 0.30
CA LYS A 156 -6.98 15.03 -0.75
C LYS A 156 -6.77 16.44 -0.20
N THR A 157 -7.69 16.93 0.64
CA THR A 157 -7.59 18.26 1.24
C THR A 157 -6.46 18.34 2.26
N GLU A 158 -6.28 17.33 3.11
CA GLU A 158 -5.18 17.28 4.09
C GLU A 158 -3.82 17.22 3.40
N LYS A 159 -3.67 16.39 2.36
CA LYS A 159 -2.44 16.34 1.55
C LYS A 159 -2.10 17.70 0.96
N ARG A 160 -3.10 18.38 0.38
CA ARG A 160 -2.94 19.72 -0.16
C ARG A 160 -2.56 20.74 0.91
N LEU A 161 -3.18 20.69 2.08
CA LEU A 161 -2.87 21.58 3.21
C LEU A 161 -1.43 21.39 3.69
N LYS A 162 -0.98 20.15 3.83
CA LYS A 162 0.39 19.83 4.25
C LYS A 162 1.44 20.24 3.24
N GLU A 163 1.16 20.05 1.95
CA GLU A 163 2.04 20.55 0.87
C GLU A 163 2.17 22.08 0.93
N MET A 164 1.06 22.80 1.14
CA MET A 164 1.09 24.26 1.33
C MET A 164 1.86 24.68 2.59
N HIS A 165 1.67 24.02 3.73
CA HIS A 165 2.45 24.31 4.95
C HIS A 165 3.94 24.05 4.75
N ARG A 166 4.29 22.94 4.09
CA ARG A 166 5.68 22.61 3.74
C ARG A 166 6.30 23.66 2.82
N GLU A 167 5.56 24.16 1.84
CA GLU A 167 6.00 25.25 0.95
C GLU A 167 6.17 26.58 1.70
N ARG A 168 5.32 26.83 2.70
CA ARG A 168 5.39 28.02 3.54
C ARG A 168 6.45 27.93 4.66
N GLY A 169 7.02 26.74 4.87
CA GLY A 169 8.01 26.48 5.92
C GLY A 169 7.41 26.47 7.33
N GLU A 170 6.11 26.18 7.46
CA GLU A 170 5.37 26.06 8.72
C GLU A 170 5.40 24.63 9.27
#